data_AF-A0A8T3Y8Q8-F1
#
_entry.id   AF-A0A8T3Y8Q8-F1
#
_cell.length_a   1.000
_cell.length_b   1.000
_cell.length_c   1.000
_cell.angle_alpha   90.00
_cell.angle_beta   90.00
_cell.angle_gamma   90.00
#
_symmetry.space_group_name_H-M   'P 1'
#
loop_
_entity.id
_entity.type
_entity.pdbx_description
1 polymer ?
#
loop_
_entity_poly.entity_id
_entity_poly.type
_entity_poly.pdbx_seq_one_letter_code
_entity_poly.pdbx_strand_id
1 'polypeptide(L)'
;MKVLMLGWEFPPYKSGGLGTACYGLTKGLAQEGADVTFIMPHAPDEVKADFVTIIGTKGKRIRLRGVKSPLTPYQTANGYKATLRSMEIFKKPGMKQVYGRDLYEEVQRFTYATRKIAEEEPHDVIHAHDWMTYHAGMEARNVSGKPFVAHIHATEFDRTGGNPNQYISHIEYTGLKAADCIIANSEYTKQNIIKHYKIDPEKIKVVYFGIDPDVPYYNLNFRSALNKQDKIVLFLGRVTLQKGPDYFIEAAANVLRYKKNVRFIVAGSGDMLPRVNNKAAELGIADRVTFTGFLDGEEVHKAFQMADVYVMPSVS
;
A
#
# COMPACT_ATOMS: atom_id res chain seq x y z
N MET A 1 -3.64 1.92 -26.09
CA MET A 1 -2.47 1.18 -25.58
C MET A 1 -2.96 0.18 -24.55
N LYS A 2 -2.47 -1.06 -24.58
CA LYS A 2 -2.80 -2.12 -23.63
C LYS A 2 -1.69 -2.26 -22.57
N VAL A 3 -2.04 -2.15 -21.30
CA VAL A 3 -1.09 -2.17 -20.18
C VAL A 3 -1.31 -3.44 -19.36
N LEU A 4 -0.27 -4.25 -19.18
CA LEU A 4 -0.26 -5.35 -18.23
C LEU A 4 0.31 -4.84 -16.90
N MET A 5 -0.56 -4.43 -15.99
CA MET A 5 -0.16 -3.87 -14.70
C MET A 5 -0.06 -4.98 -13.65
N LEU A 6 1.04 -5.04 -12.91
CA LEU A 6 1.27 -6.03 -11.87
C LEU A 6 1.29 -5.32 -10.52
N GLY A 7 0.38 -5.67 -9.62
CA GLY A 7 0.31 -5.06 -8.31
C GLY A 7 -0.16 -6.02 -7.23
N TRP A 8 0.14 -5.66 -5.99
CA TRP A 8 -0.11 -6.55 -4.85
C TRP A 8 -1.48 -6.37 -4.22
N GLU A 9 -2.03 -5.15 -4.30
CA GLU A 9 -3.23 -4.72 -3.61
C GLU A 9 -4.05 -3.83 -4.54
N PHE A 10 -5.37 -3.93 -4.45
CA PHE A 10 -6.30 -3.10 -5.20
C PHE A 10 -7.60 -2.93 -4.39
N PRO A 11 -8.10 -1.70 -4.17
CA PRO A 11 -9.35 -1.44 -3.47
C PRO A 11 -10.53 -2.22 -4.07
N PRO A 12 -11.49 -2.71 -3.27
CA PRO A 12 -11.60 -2.54 -1.81
C PRO A 12 -10.76 -3.54 -1.00
N TYR A 13 -10.04 -4.46 -1.63
CA TYR A 13 -9.30 -5.49 -0.92
C TYR A 13 -7.97 -4.92 -0.39
N LYS A 14 -8.03 -4.54 0.91
CA LYS A 14 -6.91 -4.14 1.78
C LYS A 14 -6.14 -2.92 1.25
N SER A 15 -6.65 -1.72 1.59
CA SER A 15 -6.07 -0.44 1.18
C SER A 15 -5.10 0.10 2.23
N GLY A 16 -3.80 -0.04 1.97
CA GLY A 16 -2.82 0.95 2.37
C GLY A 16 -2.49 1.88 1.19
N GLY A 17 -1.44 2.69 1.34
CA GLY A 17 -1.06 3.69 0.32
C GLY A 17 -0.77 3.09 -1.07
N LEU A 18 -0.26 1.86 -1.14
CA LEU A 18 0.07 1.19 -2.41
C LEU A 18 -1.19 0.88 -3.22
N GLY A 19 -2.20 0.25 -2.59
CA GLY A 19 -3.47 -0.05 -3.24
C GLY A 19 -4.18 1.23 -3.73
N THR A 20 -4.18 2.29 -2.92
CA THR A 20 -4.77 3.59 -3.30
C THR A 20 -4.04 4.22 -4.49
N ALA A 21 -2.71 4.16 -4.52
CA ALA A 21 -1.92 4.68 -5.64
C ALA A 21 -2.18 3.88 -6.93
N CYS A 22 -2.19 2.54 -6.85
CA CYS A 22 -2.51 1.68 -7.99
C CYS A 22 -3.91 1.96 -8.54
N TYR A 23 -4.91 2.14 -7.67
CA TYR A 23 -6.27 2.49 -8.05
C TYR A 23 -6.37 3.84 -8.76
N GLY A 24 -5.77 4.88 -8.20
CA GLY A 24 -5.77 6.20 -8.82
C GLY A 24 -5.09 6.18 -10.19
N LEU A 25 -3.99 5.44 -10.30
CA LEU A 25 -3.25 5.28 -11.55
C LEU A 25 -4.04 4.51 -12.61
N THR A 26 -4.67 3.38 -12.27
CA THR A 26 -5.49 2.64 -13.25
C THR A 26 -6.67 3.45 -13.73
N LYS A 27 -7.34 4.19 -12.82
CA LYS A 27 -8.42 5.13 -13.15
C LYS A 27 -7.92 6.21 -14.11
N GLY A 28 -6.82 6.88 -13.78
CA GLY A 28 -6.24 7.94 -14.63
C GLY A 28 -5.82 7.43 -16.01
N LEU A 29 -5.12 6.29 -16.08
CA LEU A 29 -4.72 5.68 -17.34
C LEU A 29 -5.93 5.31 -18.22
N ALA A 30 -7.00 4.78 -17.62
CA ALA A 30 -8.21 4.43 -18.36
C ALA A 30 -8.96 5.66 -18.89
N GLN A 31 -8.94 6.77 -18.15
CA GLN A 31 -9.46 8.08 -18.59
C GLN A 31 -8.69 8.60 -19.80
N GLU A 32 -7.37 8.43 -19.82
CA GLU A 32 -6.49 8.74 -20.96
C GLU A 32 -6.56 7.71 -22.12
N GLY A 33 -7.46 6.72 -22.03
CA GLY A 33 -7.71 5.77 -23.12
C GLY A 33 -6.83 4.51 -23.14
N ALA A 34 -6.06 4.24 -22.08
CA ALA A 34 -5.40 2.96 -21.91
C ALA A 34 -6.40 1.83 -21.58
N ASP A 35 -6.06 0.61 -22.00
CA ASP A 35 -6.76 -0.63 -21.62
C ASP A 35 -5.86 -1.39 -20.63
N VAL A 36 -6.23 -1.41 -19.36
CA VAL A 36 -5.38 -1.90 -18.27
C VAL A 36 -5.83 -3.29 -17.82
N THR A 37 -4.95 -4.28 -17.96
CA THR A 37 -5.10 -5.59 -17.33
C THR A 37 -4.26 -5.63 -16.05
N PHE A 38 -4.89 -5.56 -14.89
CA PHE A 38 -4.22 -5.56 -13.60
C PHE A 38 -4.19 -6.98 -13.00
N ILE A 39 -3.00 -7.48 -12.69
CA ILE A 39 -2.79 -8.82 -12.13
C ILE A 39 -2.44 -8.69 -10.65
N MET A 40 -3.13 -9.45 -9.80
CA MET A 40 -2.91 -9.44 -8.35
C MET A 40 -2.93 -10.84 -7.72
N PRO A 41 -2.28 -11.05 -6.57
CA PRO A 41 -2.21 -12.37 -5.93
C PRO A 41 -3.55 -12.96 -5.50
N HIS A 42 -4.58 -12.14 -5.25
CA HIS A 42 -5.94 -12.57 -4.92
C HIS A 42 -6.98 -11.56 -5.40
N ALA A 43 -7.92 -11.98 -6.24
CA ALA A 43 -9.11 -11.20 -6.60
C ALA A 43 -10.37 -11.98 -6.16
N PRO A 44 -11.10 -11.54 -5.12
CA PRO A 44 -12.39 -12.12 -4.78
C PRO A 44 -13.45 -11.78 -5.84
N ASP A 45 -14.48 -12.62 -5.97
CA ASP A 45 -15.62 -12.42 -6.89
C ASP A 45 -16.46 -11.15 -6.57
N GLU A 46 -16.19 -10.46 -5.46
CA GLU A 46 -17.02 -9.41 -4.85
C GLU A 46 -16.60 -7.97 -5.20
N VAL A 47 -15.56 -7.76 -6.02
CA VAL A 47 -15.11 -6.40 -6.37
C VAL A 47 -16.02 -5.79 -7.44
N LYS A 48 -16.89 -4.88 -7.01
CA LYS A 48 -17.68 -3.99 -7.86
C LYS A 48 -17.42 -2.55 -7.44
N ALA A 49 -16.64 -1.82 -8.23
CA ALA A 49 -16.71 -0.36 -8.23
C ALA A 49 -17.38 0.07 -9.54
N ASP A 50 -18.17 1.14 -9.55
CA ASP A 50 -18.99 1.51 -10.71
C ASP A 50 -18.17 1.83 -11.99
N PHE A 51 -16.85 2.01 -11.86
CA PHE A 51 -15.87 2.15 -12.95
C PHE A 51 -14.86 0.98 -13.01
N VAL A 52 -14.93 0.00 -12.10
CA VAL A 52 -14.18 -1.26 -12.10
C VAL A 52 -15.15 -2.42 -11.87
N THR A 53 -15.67 -2.98 -12.96
CA THR A 53 -16.35 -4.28 -12.94
C THR A 53 -15.33 -5.36 -13.31
N ILE A 54 -15.03 -6.26 -12.37
CA ILE A 54 -14.25 -7.48 -12.64
C ILE A 54 -15.22 -8.61 -13.00
N ILE A 55 -14.74 -9.50 -13.87
CA ILE A 55 -15.40 -10.68 -14.43
C ILE A 55 -16.37 -10.33 -15.56
N GLY A 56 -16.01 -10.75 -16.78
CA GLY A 56 -16.91 -10.86 -17.91
C GLY A 56 -17.73 -9.60 -18.20
N THR A 57 -17.12 -8.64 -18.90
CA THR A 57 -17.82 -7.61 -19.68
C THR A 57 -18.88 -6.78 -18.95
N LYS A 58 -18.50 -5.59 -18.44
CA LYS A 58 -19.24 -4.32 -18.62
C LYS A 58 -18.50 -3.04 -18.17
N GLY A 59 -17.17 -3.01 -18.35
CA GLY A 59 -16.37 -1.79 -18.47
C GLY A 59 -15.22 -2.07 -19.43
N LYS A 60 -15.21 -1.49 -20.64
CA LYS A 60 -14.38 -1.97 -21.76
C LYS A 60 -12.84 -1.74 -21.62
N ARG A 61 -12.32 -1.27 -20.48
CA ARG A 61 -10.91 -0.79 -20.38
C ARG A 61 -10.12 -1.17 -19.12
N ILE A 62 -10.71 -1.87 -18.15
CA ILE A 62 -9.96 -2.38 -16.98
C ILE A 62 -10.37 -3.84 -16.74
N ARG A 63 -9.38 -4.75 -16.69
CA ARG A 63 -9.57 -6.18 -16.41
C ARG A 63 -8.69 -6.58 -15.24
N LEU A 64 -9.27 -7.09 -14.16
CA LEU A 64 -8.50 -7.62 -13.03
C LEU A 64 -8.41 -9.15 -13.12
N ARG A 65 -7.20 -9.70 -12.94
CA ARG A 65 -6.96 -11.14 -12.87
C ARG A 65 -6.32 -11.50 -11.53
N GLY A 66 -7.04 -12.27 -10.73
CA GLY A 66 -6.54 -12.82 -9.47
C GLY A 66 -5.78 -14.13 -9.67
N VAL A 67 -4.67 -14.29 -8.96
CA VAL A 67 -4.13 -15.61 -8.60
C VAL A 67 -4.88 -16.10 -7.35
N LYS A 68 -4.89 -17.38 -7.01
CA LYS A 68 -5.50 -17.86 -5.74
C LYS A 68 -4.45 -17.88 -4.64
N SER A 69 -4.22 -16.78 -3.90
CA SER A 69 -3.15 -16.67 -2.90
C SER A 69 -3.65 -16.32 -1.48
N PRO A 70 -3.02 -16.84 -0.40
CA PRO A 70 -3.30 -16.44 0.98
C PRO A 70 -2.61 -15.13 1.38
N LEU A 71 -1.88 -14.50 0.45
CA LEU A 71 -1.16 -13.26 0.69
C LEU A 71 -2.04 -12.11 1.14
N THR A 72 -1.48 -11.30 2.03
CA THR A 72 -2.07 -10.04 2.42
C THR A 72 -1.08 -8.89 2.22
N PRO A 73 -1.57 -7.70 1.87
CA PRO A 73 -0.91 -6.41 2.05
C PRO A 73 -0.08 -6.28 3.32
N TYR A 74 1.11 -5.69 3.15
CA TYR A 74 2.06 -5.36 4.23
C TYR A 74 2.45 -6.53 5.16
N GLN A 75 2.27 -7.76 4.70
CA GLN A 75 2.54 -8.96 5.48
C GLN A 75 4.05 -9.17 5.60
N THR A 76 4.53 -9.35 6.83
CA THR A 76 5.92 -9.77 7.07
C THR A 76 6.04 -11.28 6.85
N ALA A 77 7.26 -11.79 6.65
CA ALA A 77 7.49 -13.23 6.58
C ALA A 77 6.94 -13.99 7.81
N ASN A 78 7.02 -13.39 8.99
CA ASN A 78 6.44 -13.94 10.22
C ASN A 78 4.90 -13.87 10.22
N GLY A 79 4.33 -12.75 9.75
CA GLY A 79 2.88 -12.59 9.59
C GLY A 79 2.29 -13.63 8.62
N TYR A 80 2.98 -13.94 7.53
CA TYR A 80 2.56 -14.97 6.58
C TYR A 80 2.55 -16.38 7.20
N LYS A 81 3.61 -16.73 7.95
CA LYS A 81 3.65 -18.01 8.68
C LYS A 81 2.49 -18.14 9.68
N ALA A 82 2.10 -17.05 10.36
CA ALA A 82 0.95 -17.05 11.26
C ALA A 82 -0.37 -17.25 10.50
N THR A 83 -0.56 -16.54 9.38
CA THR A 83 -1.73 -16.70 8.50
C THR A 83 -1.86 -18.13 7.99
N LEU A 84 -0.78 -18.73 7.47
CA LEU A 84 -0.77 -20.13 7.05
C LEU A 84 -1.12 -21.12 8.15
N ARG A 85 -0.68 -20.88 9.40
CA ARG A 85 -1.00 -21.72 10.56
C ARG A 85 -2.48 -21.60 10.96
N SER A 86 -3.07 -20.41 10.81
CA SER A 86 -4.47 -20.13 11.13
C SER A 86 -5.46 -20.69 10.10
N MET A 87 -5.04 -20.78 8.84
CA MET A 87 -5.78 -21.49 7.81
C MET A 87 -5.65 -23.00 8.11
N GLU A 88 -6.76 -23.73 8.25
CA GLU A 88 -6.82 -25.17 8.65
C GLU A 88 -6.08 -26.16 7.70
N ILE A 89 -5.23 -25.66 6.82
CA ILE A 89 -4.48 -26.36 5.77
C ILE A 89 -3.49 -27.39 6.36
N PHE A 90 -3.08 -27.26 7.62
CA PHE A 90 -2.24 -28.25 8.31
C PHE A 90 -3.01 -29.41 8.96
N LYS A 91 -4.35 -29.46 8.90
CA LYS A 91 -5.15 -30.52 9.58
C LYS A 91 -5.83 -31.53 8.64
N LYS A 92 -5.84 -31.34 7.32
CA LYS A 92 -6.49 -32.29 6.38
C LYS A 92 -5.47 -33.04 5.52
N PRO A 93 -5.28 -34.37 5.70
CA PRO A 93 -4.47 -35.18 4.80
C PRO A 93 -5.15 -35.24 3.43
N GLY A 94 -4.46 -34.80 2.36
CA GLY A 94 -4.92 -35.00 0.97
C GLY A 94 -5.18 -33.74 0.15
N MET A 95 -5.22 -32.53 0.75
CA MET A 95 -5.13 -31.30 -0.04
C MET A 95 -3.66 -31.08 -0.41
N LYS A 96 -3.28 -31.41 -1.65
CA LYS A 96 -1.99 -31.00 -2.25
C LYS A 96 -1.71 -29.55 -1.88
N GLN A 97 -0.48 -29.23 -1.47
CA GLN A 97 -0.02 -27.87 -1.15
C GLN A 97 -0.37 -26.87 -2.27
N VAL A 98 -1.53 -26.23 -2.18
CA VAL A 98 -2.01 -25.26 -3.18
C VAL A 98 -1.30 -23.91 -3.02
N TYR A 99 -0.60 -23.69 -1.90
CA TYR A 99 -0.07 -22.39 -1.47
C TYR A 99 1.41 -22.49 -1.03
N GLY A 100 2.18 -21.43 -1.23
CA GLY A 100 3.59 -21.34 -0.82
C GLY A 100 3.74 -21.35 0.71
N ARG A 101 4.87 -21.87 1.22
CA ARG A 101 5.18 -22.05 2.65
C ARG A 101 5.61 -20.76 3.34
N ASP A 102 6.04 -19.76 2.58
CA ASP A 102 6.33 -18.41 3.05
C ASP A 102 6.02 -17.33 2.00
N LEU A 103 6.14 -16.06 2.39
CA LEU A 103 5.90 -14.90 1.53
C LEU A 103 6.72 -14.96 0.23
N TYR A 104 7.96 -15.47 0.30
CA TYR A 104 8.86 -15.50 -0.84
C TYR A 104 8.47 -16.58 -1.84
N GLU A 105 8.10 -17.77 -1.37
CA GLU A 105 7.53 -18.81 -2.24
C GLU A 105 6.25 -18.34 -2.95
N GLU A 106 5.47 -17.50 -2.29
CA GLU A 106 4.23 -17.00 -2.86
C GLU A 106 4.46 -15.85 -3.88
N VAL A 107 5.50 -15.03 -3.70
CA VAL A 107 6.03 -14.15 -4.76
C VAL A 107 6.47 -14.95 -5.99
N GLN A 108 7.13 -16.10 -5.79
CA GLN A 108 7.54 -16.98 -6.89
C GLN A 108 6.33 -17.61 -7.59
N ARG A 109 5.31 -18.02 -6.83
CA ARG A 109 4.05 -18.53 -7.41
C ARG A 109 3.32 -17.46 -8.22
N PHE A 110 3.25 -16.23 -7.72
CA PHE A 110 2.71 -15.09 -8.46
C PHE A 110 3.48 -14.84 -9.76
N THR A 111 4.81 -14.97 -9.72
CA THR A 111 5.69 -14.85 -10.89
C THR A 111 5.36 -15.91 -11.95
N TYR A 112 5.25 -17.18 -11.56
CA TYR A 112 4.91 -18.26 -12.50
C TYR A 112 3.52 -18.09 -13.12
N ALA A 113 2.53 -17.69 -12.33
CA ALA A 113 1.19 -17.42 -12.82
C ALA A 113 1.16 -16.24 -13.80
N THR A 114 1.84 -15.15 -13.45
CA THR A 114 1.94 -13.94 -14.29
C THR A 114 2.61 -14.23 -15.62
N ARG A 115 3.66 -15.05 -15.64
CA ARG A 115 4.33 -15.49 -16.87
C ARG A 115 3.34 -16.08 -17.87
N LYS A 116 2.50 -17.04 -17.44
CA LYS A 116 1.48 -17.65 -18.31
C LYS A 116 0.45 -16.65 -18.78
N ILE A 117 -0.01 -15.76 -17.89
CA ILE A 117 -0.96 -14.72 -18.26
C ILE A 117 -0.36 -13.78 -19.32
N ALA A 118 0.92 -13.44 -19.22
CA ALA A 118 1.60 -12.60 -20.20
C ALA A 118 1.78 -13.27 -21.57
N GLU A 119 1.85 -14.61 -21.64
CA GLU A 119 1.86 -15.35 -22.92
C GLU A 119 0.49 -15.26 -23.64
N GLU A 120 -0.60 -15.22 -22.87
CA GLU A 120 -1.98 -15.29 -23.40
C GLU A 120 -2.66 -13.93 -23.57
N GLU A 121 -2.39 -12.98 -22.68
CA GLU A 121 -3.04 -11.67 -22.67
C GLU A 121 -2.33 -10.67 -23.58
N PRO A 122 -3.00 -10.10 -24.59
CA PRO A 122 -2.40 -9.08 -25.44
C PRO A 122 -2.07 -7.81 -24.64
N HIS A 123 -0.82 -7.37 -24.71
CA HIS A 123 -0.37 -6.14 -24.08
C HIS A 123 0.75 -5.46 -24.89
N ASP A 124 0.88 -4.15 -24.71
CA ASP A 124 1.90 -3.31 -25.36
C ASP A 124 3.04 -2.97 -24.39
N VAL A 125 2.75 -2.92 -23.09
CA VAL A 125 3.72 -2.57 -22.02
C VAL A 125 3.38 -3.32 -20.72
N ILE A 126 4.40 -3.65 -19.95
CA ILE A 126 4.30 -4.26 -18.61
C ILE A 126 4.62 -3.19 -17.58
N HIS A 127 3.78 -3.04 -16.55
CA HIS A 127 3.95 -2.04 -15.49
C HIS A 127 3.89 -2.70 -14.13
N ALA A 128 5.04 -2.97 -13.52
CA ALA A 128 5.13 -3.69 -12.25
C ALA A 128 5.34 -2.72 -11.07
N HIS A 129 4.57 -2.90 -10.00
CA HIS A 129 4.61 -2.07 -8.81
C HIS A 129 5.30 -2.78 -7.63
N ASP A 130 6.38 -2.17 -7.14
CA ASP A 130 7.25 -2.63 -6.06
C ASP A 130 7.87 -4.03 -6.24
N TRP A 131 8.84 -4.32 -5.38
CA TRP A 131 9.71 -5.51 -5.44
C TRP A 131 8.97 -6.84 -5.60
N MET A 132 7.79 -6.97 -5.00
CA MET A 132 6.97 -8.19 -5.01
C MET A 132 6.54 -8.60 -6.41
N THR A 133 6.53 -7.66 -7.37
CA THR A 133 6.07 -7.91 -8.74
C THR A 133 7.19 -7.83 -9.78
N TYR A 134 8.42 -7.47 -9.38
CA TYR A 134 9.51 -7.24 -10.33
C TYR A 134 9.97 -8.50 -11.05
N HIS A 135 10.08 -9.63 -10.36
CA HIS A 135 10.38 -10.90 -11.03
C HIS A 135 9.27 -11.30 -12.01
N ALA A 136 8.01 -11.09 -11.64
CA ALA A 136 6.87 -11.29 -12.52
C ALA A 136 6.93 -10.38 -13.77
N GLY A 137 7.33 -9.12 -13.59
CA GLY A 137 7.54 -8.18 -14.70
C GLY A 137 8.68 -8.58 -15.63
N MET A 138 9.80 -9.06 -15.07
CA MET A 138 10.93 -9.59 -15.84
C MET A 138 10.53 -10.82 -16.65
N GLU A 139 9.82 -11.78 -16.04
CA GLU A 139 9.35 -12.97 -16.73
C GLU A 139 8.31 -12.65 -17.80
N ALA A 140 7.38 -11.73 -17.52
CA ALA A 140 6.42 -11.23 -18.52
C ALA A 140 7.15 -10.60 -19.71
N ARG A 141 8.21 -9.83 -19.48
CA ARG A 141 9.05 -9.25 -20.55
C ARG A 141 9.74 -10.34 -21.36
N ASN A 142 10.30 -11.35 -20.69
CA ASN A 142 11.02 -12.45 -21.35
C ASN A 142 10.12 -13.24 -22.31
N VAL A 143 8.86 -13.49 -21.94
CA VAL A 143 7.92 -14.29 -22.77
C VAL A 143 7.20 -13.47 -23.83
N SER A 144 6.91 -12.20 -23.56
CA SER A 144 6.13 -11.34 -24.47
C SER A 144 6.99 -10.45 -25.38
N GLY A 145 8.25 -10.20 -25.01
CA GLY A 145 9.13 -9.23 -25.66
C GLY A 145 8.71 -7.76 -25.47
N LYS A 146 7.72 -7.47 -24.60
CA LYS A 146 7.18 -6.11 -24.42
C LYS A 146 8.01 -5.30 -23.41
N PRO A 147 8.07 -3.96 -23.55
CA PRO A 147 8.78 -3.09 -22.62
C PRO A 147 8.30 -3.24 -21.18
N PHE A 148 9.25 -3.22 -20.24
CA PHE A 148 9.03 -3.37 -18.80
C PHE A 148 9.27 -2.06 -18.06
N VAL A 149 8.24 -1.57 -17.39
CA VAL A 149 8.28 -0.41 -16.50
C VAL A 149 8.23 -0.89 -15.05
N ALA A 150 9.25 -0.53 -14.26
CA ALA A 150 9.27 -0.75 -12.82
C ALA A 150 8.84 0.53 -12.09
N HIS A 151 7.80 0.45 -11.26
CA HIS A 151 7.32 1.57 -10.46
C HIS A 151 7.55 1.27 -8.98
N ILE A 152 8.41 2.07 -8.35
CA ILE A 152 8.76 1.92 -6.94
C ILE A 152 8.10 3.01 -6.09
N HIS A 153 7.40 2.59 -5.04
CA HIS A 153 6.67 3.50 -4.14
C HIS A 153 7.48 3.88 -2.91
N ALA A 154 8.34 2.98 -2.46
CA ALA A 154 9.39 3.23 -1.48
C ALA A 154 10.49 2.19 -1.66
N THR A 155 11.74 2.55 -1.39
CA THR A 155 12.85 1.58 -1.42
C THR A 155 12.91 0.81 -0.10
N GLU A 156 13.54 -0.37 -0.10
CA GLU A 156 13.78 -1.09 1.15
C GLU A 156 14.67 -0.29 2.11
N PHE A 157 15.62 0.48 1.60
CA PHE A 157 16.45 1.37 2.42
C PHE A 157 15.62 2.44 3.13
N ASP A 158 14.62 3.00 2.44
CA ASP A 158 13.73 4.00 3.01
C ASP A 158 12.82 3.39 4.10
N ARG A 159 12.18 2.25 3.78
CA ARG A 159 11.29 1.54 4.72
C ARG A 159 11.98 1.09 6.01
N THR A 160 13.29 0.90 5.99
CA THR A 160 14.08 0.35 7.10
C THR A 160 15.03 1.35 7.74
N GLY A 161 14.97 2.64 7.34
CA GLY A 161 15.89 3.66 7.87
C GLY A 161 17.36 3.34 7.59
N GLY A 162 17.66 2.72 6.44
CA GLY A 162 19.02 2.40 5.99
C GLY A 162 19.53 1.00 6.36
N ASN A 163 18.72 0.14 6.97
CA ASN A 163 19.08 -1.24 7.33
C ASN A 163 18.28 -2.26 6.51
N PRO A 164 18.54 -2.38 5.19
CA PRO A 164 17.68 -3.12 4.29
C PRO A 164 17.73 -4.62 4.56
N ASN A 165 16.60 -5.30 4.33
CA ASN A 165 16.63 -6.73 4.10
C ASN A 165 17.35 -7.01 2.77
N GLN A 166 18.49 -7.70 2.82
CA GLN A 166 19.34 -7.97 1.66
C GLN A 166 18.64 -8.74 0.55
N TYR A 167 17.68 -9.61 0.89
CA TYR A 167 16.90 -10.33 -0.11
C TYR A 167 15.97 -9.38 -0.87
N ILE A 168 15.22 -8.53 -0.15
CA ILE A 168 14.29 -7.56 -0.75
C ILE A 168 15.04 -6.53 -1.59
N SER A 169 16.13 -5.95 -1.05
CA SER A 169 16.92 -4.97 -1.78
C SER A 169 17.58 -5.57 -3.03
N HIS A 170 17.92 -6.87 -3.02
CA HIS A 170 18.41 -7.55 -4.21
C HIS A 170 17.32 -7.72 -5.29
N ILE A 171 16.08 -8.03 -4.90
CA ILE A 171 14.94 -8.06 -5.83
C ILE A 171 14.69 -6.68 -6.42
N GLU A 172 14.71 -5.64 -5.59
CA GLU A 172 14.61 -4.25 -6.08
C GLU A 172 15.72 -3.93 -7.07
N TYR A 173 16.99 -4.25 -6.75
CA TYR A 173 18.12 -4.04 -7.64
C TYR A 173 17.94 -4.74 -8.99
N THR A 174 17.62 -6.03 -8.99
CA THR A 174 17.47 -6.83 -10.21
C THR A 174 16.32 -6.34 -11.08
N GLY A 175 15.17 -6.04 -10.47
CA GLY A 175 14.01 -5.47 -11.16
C GLY A 175 14.29 -4.11 -11.77
N LEU A 176 14.84 -3.18 -10.98
CA LEU A 176 15.17 -1.83 -11.44
C LEU A 176 16.23 -1.86 -12.57
N LYS A 177 17.24 -2.72 -12.46
CA LYS A 177 18.27 -2.86 -13.51
C LYS A 177 17.70 -3.42 -14.81
N ALA A 178 16.78 -4.38 -14.71
CA ALA A 178 16.14 -5.03 -15.86
C ALA A 178 15.07 -4.15 -16.55
N ALA A 179 14.51 -3.17 -15.84
CA ALA A 179 13.48 -2.29 -16.36
C ALA A 179 13.98 -1.41 -17.52
N ASP A 180 13.13 -1.24 -18.53
CA ASP A 180 13.35 -0.34 -19.66
C ASP A 180 13.09 1.12 -19.24
N CYS A 181 12.17 1.33 -18.29
CA CYS A 181 11.89 2.62 -17.65
C CYS A 181 11.57 2.41 -16.17
N ILE A 182 11.97 3.35 -15.32
CA ILE A 182 11.67 3.34 -13.89
C ILE A 182 10.83 4.56 -13.54
N ILE A 183 9.73 4.35 -12.84
CA ILE A 183 8.91 5.40 -12.27
C ILE A 183 9.17 5.48 -10.77
N ALA A 184 9.59 6.65 -10.31
CA ALA A 184 9.69 7.01 -8.91
C ALA A 184 8.59 8.01 -8.56
N ASN A 185 8.00 7.86 -7.38
CA ASN A 185 6.92 8.74 -6.91
C ASN A 185 7.38 10.12 -6.41
N SER A 186 8.68 10.34 -6.26
CA SER A 186 9.27 11.61 -5.83
C SER A 186 10.74 11.72 -6.24
N GLU A 187 11.28 12.94 -6.23
CA GLU A 187 12.72 13.16 -6.37
C GLU A 187 13.51 12.47 -5.26
N TYR A 188 12.99 12.46 -4.03
CA TYR A 188 13.62 11.74 -2.91
C TYR A 188 13.79 10.25 -3.22
N THR A 189 12.74 9.59 -3.70
CA THR A 189 12.78 8.19 -4.11
C THR A 189 13.77 7.99 -5.27
N LYS A 190 13.79 8.88 -6.27
CA LYS A 190 14.77 8.85 -7.36
C LYS A 190 16.21 8.92 -6.83
N GLN A 191 16.50 9.84 -5.92
CA GLN A 191 17.84 9.95 -5.31
C GLN A 191 18.21 8.69 -4.51
N ASN A 192 17.26 8.09 -3.79
CA ASN A 192 17.49 6.82 -3.11
C ASN A 192 17.83 5.69 -4.09
N ILE A 193 17.13 5.61 -5.23
CA ILE A 193 17.43 4.63 -6.28
C ILE A 193 18.86 4.79 -6.79
N ILE A 194 19.26 6.02 -7.15
CA ILE A 194 20.59 6.34 -7.67
C ILE A 194 21.66 6.02 -6.63
N LYS A 195 21.46 6.48 -5.39
CA LYS A 195 22.43 6.35 -4.30
C LYS A 195 22.66 4.88 -3.94
N HIS A 196 21.60 4.10 -3.77
CA HIS A 196 21.68 2.76 -3.18
C HIS A 196 21.76 1.64 -4.21
N TYR A 197 21.12 1.78 -5.37
CA TYR A 197 21.06 0.74 -6.40
C TYR A 197 21.94 1.05 -7.62
N LYS A 198 22.54 2.25 -7.68
CA LYS A 198 23.46 2.68 -8.74
C LYS A 198 22.86 2.60 -10.14
N ILE A 199 21.56 2.91 -10.24
CA ILE A 199 20.85 2.95 -11.51
C ILE A 199 21.09 4.30 -12.21
N ASP A 200 21.24 4.25 -13.52
CA ASP A 200 21.36 5.43 -14.38
C ASP A 200 20.15 6.39 -14.18
N PRO A 201 20.38 7.65 -13.78
CA PRO A 201 19.33 8.65 -13.63
C PRO A 201 18.44 8.85 -14.86
N GLU A 202 18.94 8.60 -16.08
CA GLU A 202 18.18 8.78 -17.32
C GLU A 202 17.02 7.78 -17.46
N LYS A 203 17.19 6.59 -16.88
CA LYS A 203 16.13 5.56 -16.79
C LYS A 203 15.01 5.93 -15.81
N ILE A 204 15.23 6.88 -14.91
CA ILE A 204 14.33 7.17 -13.80
C ILE A 204 13.52 8.44 -14.08
N LYS A 205 12.21 8.27 -14.26
CA LYS A 205 11.23 9.34 -14.41
C LYS A 205 10.48 9.54 -13.10
N VAL A 206 10.34 10.79 -12.68
CA VAL A 206 9.59 11.13 -11.47
C VAL A 206 8.15 11.46 -11.88
N VAL A 207 7.20 10.75 -11.27
CA VAL A 207 5.76 10.98 -11.45
C VAL A 207 5.16 11.10 -10.06
N TYR A 208 4.83 12.32 -9.65
CA TYR A 208 4.20 12.59 -8.36
C TYR A 208 2.78 12.03 -8.33
N PHE A 209 2.37 11.55 -7.16
CA PHE A 209 0.98 11.12 -6.97
C PHE A 209 0.02 12.30 -7.03
N GLY A 210 -1.09 12.09 -7.73
CA GLY A 210 -2.25 12.98 -7.67
C GLY A 210 -3.18 12.61 -6.53
N ILE A 211 -4.08 13.53 -6.19
CA ILE A 211 -5.25 13.28 -5.37
C ILE A 211 -6.48 13.32 -6.25
N ASP A 212 -7.50 12.51 -5.92
CA ASP A 212 -8.79 12.61 -6.60
C ASP A 212 -9.44 13.95 -6.20
N PRO A 213 -9.82 14.82 -7.16
CA PRO A 213 -10.47 16.09 -6.83
C PRO A 213 -11.87 15.90 -6.23
N ASP A 214 -12.54 14.78 -6.52
CA ASP A 214 -13.91 14.49 -6.08
C ASP A 214 -13.93 13.88 -4.67
N VAL A 215 -13.43 14.62 -3.68
CA VAL A 215 -13.45 14.17 -2.28
C VAL A 215 -14.85 14.43 -1.68
N PRO A 216 -15.58 13.40 -1.23
CA PRO A 216 -16.91 13.57 -0.67
C PRO A 216 -16.88 14.40 0.63
N TYR A 217 -17.83 15.34 0.75
CA TYR A 217 -18.05 16.12 1.97
C TYR A 217 -19.19 15.49 2.78
N TYR A 218 -18.88 14.94 3.95
CA TYR A 218 -19.86 14.34 4.83
C TYR A 218 -20.42 15.35 5.85
N ASN A 219 -21.71 15.22 6.16
CA ASN A 219 -22.32 16.00 7.23
C ASN A 219 -21.94 15.40 8.60
N LEU A 220 -21.13 16.13 9.37
CA LEU A 220 -20.61 15.70 10.68
C LEU A 220 -21.59 15.98 11.83
N ASN A 221 -22.82 15.47 11.74
CA ASN A 221 -23.84 15.63 12.78
C ASN A 221 -23.44 15.02 14.15
N PHE A 222 -22.38 14.21 14.20
CA PHE A 222 -21.89 13.50 15.38
C PHE A 222 -20.78 14.23 16.17
N ARG A 223 -20.38 15.46 15.78
CA ARG A 223 -19.50 16.31 16.62
C ARG A 223 -20.07 16.53 18.05
N SER A 224 -21.31 16.13 18.31
CA SER A 224 -21.96 16.10 19.63
C SER A 224 -21.28 15.22 20.68
N ALA A 225 -20.52 14.18 20.29
CA ALA A 225 -19.82 13.31 21.24
C ALA A 225 -18.48 13.90 21.75
N LEU A 226 -17.97 14.95 21.10
CA LEU A 226 -16.77 15.68 21.51
C LEU A 226 -17.17 17.06 22.02
N ASN A 227 -16.42 17.60 22.98
CA ASN A 227 -16.68 18.97 23.42
C ASN A 227 -16.45 19.92 22.25
N LYS A 228 -17.48 20.68 21.86
CA LYS A 228 -17.43 21.61 20.70
C LYS A 228 -16.33 22.67 20.80
N GLN A 229 -15.78 22.91 22.00
CA GLN A 229 -14.69 23.86 22.23
C GLN A 229 -13.29 23.27 22.05
N ASP A 230 -13.17 21.94 22.00
CA ASP A 230 -11.88 21.27 21.82
C ASP A 230 -11.41 21.39 20.36
N LYS A 231 -10.13 21.68 20.20
CA LYS A 231 -9.44 21.56 18.92
C LYS A 231 -9.01 20.13 18.68
N ILE A 232 -9.19 19.61 17.48
CA ILE A 232 -8.93 18.22 17.14
C ILE A 232 -7.64 18.13 16.32
N VAL A 233 -6.67 17.39 16.85
CA VAL A 233 -5.41 17.08 16.16
C VAL A 233 -5.43 15.61 15.78
N LEU A 234 -5.31 15.32 14.48
CA LEU A 234 -5.43 13.98 13.93
C LEU A 234 -4.05 13.43 13.52
N PHE A 235 -3.73 12.25 14.03
CA PHE A 235 -2.82 11.31 13.42
C PHE A 235 -3.66 10.25 12.69
N LEU A 236 -3.37 10.01 11.41
CA LEU A 236 -4.04 8.98 10.62
C LEU A 236 -3.02 8.18 9.82
N GLY A 237 -2.98 6.87 10.05
CA GLY A 237 -2.08 5.93 9.39
C GLY A 237 -1.75 4.71 10.24
N ARG A 238 -0.93 3.81 9.70
CA ARG A 238 -0.43 2.65 10.46
C ARG A 238 0.31 3.11 11.72
N VAL A 239 0.04 2.49 12.85
CA VAL A 239 0.66 2.83 14.14
C VAL A 239 1.94 1.99 14.30
N THR A 240 2.95 2.32 13.49
CA THR A 240 4.24 1.62 13.39
C THR A 240 5.39 2.60 13.58
N LEU A 241 6.60 2.09 13.82
CA LEU A 241 7.80 2.92 14.07
C LEU A 241 8.04 3.96 12.97
N GLN A 242 7.90 3.52 11.72
CA GLN A 242 8.05 4.36 10.53
C GLN A 242 7.14 5.61 10.56
N LYS A 243 5.93 5.49 11.13
CA LYS A 243 4.95 6.58 11.13
C LYS A 243 5.08 7.53 12.32
N GLY A 244 5.97 7.23 13.27
CA GLY A 244 6.29 8.08 14.41
C GLY A 244 5.14 8.40 15.37
N PRO A 245 4.23 7.45 15.70
CA PRO A 245 3.10 7.73 16.59
C PRO A 245 3.53 8.10 18.01
N ASP A 246 4.74 7.74 18.45
CA ASP A 246 5.30 8.17 19.73
C ASP A 246 5.67 9.66 19.72
N TYR A 247 6.29 10.16 18.65
CA TYR A 247 6.51 11.61 18.48
C TYR A 247 5.19 12.39 18.50
N PHE A 248 4.11 11.83 17.95
CA PHE A 248 2.79 12.44 18.02
C PHE A 248 2.32 12.63 19.47
N ILE A 249 2.46 11.60 20.31
CA ILE A 249 2.07 11.66 21.73
C ILE A 249 2.96 12.60 22.54
N GLU A 250 4.27 12.62 22.28
CA GLU A 250 5.17 13.57 22.93
C GLU A 250 4.86 15.03 22.55
N ALA A 251 4.57 15.28 21.27
CA ALA A 251 4.09 16.56 20.81
C ALA A 251 2.75 16.94 21.45
N ALA A 252 1.83 15.99 21.62
CA ALA A 252 0.55 16.21 22.28
C ALA A 252 0.74 16.69 23.73
N ALA A 253 1.63 16.04 24.50
CA ALA A 253 1.93 16.45 25.86
C ALA A 253 2.51 17.88 25.92
N ASN A 254 3.38 18.24 24.98
CA ASN A 254 3.92 19.59 24.89
C ASN A 254 2.83 20.63 24.55
N VAL A 255 1.95 20.35 23.59
CA VAL A 255 0.83 21.24 23.24
C VAL A 255 -0.10 21.45 24.43
N LEU A 256 -0.40 20.39 25.20
CA LEU A 256 -1.25 20.47 26.38
C LEU A 256 -0.65 21.29 27.53
N ARG A 257 0.65 21.62 27.51
CA ARG A 257 1.23 22.59 28.45
C ARG A 257 0.79 24.03 28.14
N TYR A 258 0.53 24.33 26.87
CA TYR A 258 0.12 25.65 26.41
C TYR A 258 -1.38 25.80 26.22
N LYS A 259 -2.07 24.74 25.77
CA LYS A 259 -3.51 24.79 25.44
C LYS A 259 -4.22 23.53 25.91
N LYS A 260 -5.16 23.70 26.86
CA LYS A 260 -5.86 22.56 27.49
C LYS A 260 -7.07 22.05 26.68
N ASN A 261 -7.68 22.88 25.85
CA ASN A 261 -8.83 22.51 25.00
C ASN A 261 -8.36 21.93 23.65
N VAL A 262 -7.59 20.84 23.73
CA VAL A 262 -7.12 20.09 22.56
C VAL A 262 -7.34 18.61 22.82
N ARG A 263 -7.82 17.89 21.80
CA ARG A 263 -7.95 16.43 21.77
C ARG A 263 -7.10 15.87 20.63
N PHE A 264 -6.45 14.76 20.90
CA PHE A 264 -5.56 14.09 19.97
C PHE A 264 -6.20 12.77 19.56
N ILE A 265 -6.34 12.55 18.26
CA ILE A 265 -6.93 11.34 17.71
C ILE A 265 -5.82 10.55 17.03
N VAL A 266 -5.66 9.29 17.44
CA VAL A 266 -4.78 8.32 16.78
C VAL A 266 -5.67 7.34 16.03
N ALA A 267 -5.80 7.56 14.73
CA ALA A 267 -6.57 6.73 13.82
C ALA A 267 -5.68 5.75 13.06
N GLY A 268 -5.85 4.47 13.34
CA GLY A 268 -5.13 3.38 12.70
C GLY A 268 -4.80 2.22 13.64
N SER A 269 -4.15 1.22 13.06
CA SER A 269 -3.71 0.00 13.75
C SER A 269 -2.22 -0.25 13.50
N GLY A 270 -1.57 -0.93 14.43
CA GLY A 270 -0.17 -1.30 14.30
C GLY A 270 0.43 -1.85 15.60
N ASP A 271 1.65 -2.35 15.50
CA ASP A 271 2.40 -3.00 16.58
C ASP A 271 2.79 -2.04 17.70
N MET A 272 2.85 -0.72 17.44
CA MET A 272 3.19 0.27 18.45
C MET A 272 2.01 0.70 19.33
N LEU A 273 0.77 0.27 19.06
CA LEU A 273 -0.41 0.69 19.84
C LEU A 273 -0.22 0.54 21.37
N PRO A 274 0.25 -0.61 21.92
CA PRO A 274 0.45 -0.74 23.36
C PRO A 274 1.45 0.28 23.91
N ARG A 275 2.57 0.52 23.19
CA ARG A 275 3.60 1.47 23.59
C ARG A 275 3.08 2.91 23.59
N VAL A 276 2.36 3.30 22.55
CA VAL A 276 1.82 4.65 22.36
C VAL A 276 0.73 4.94 23.41
N ASN A 277 -0.11 3.95 23.73
CA ASN A 277 -1.11 4.06 24.80
C ASN A 277 -0.45 4.23 26.18
N ASN A 278 0.52 3.37 26.52
CA ASN A 278 1.26 3.48 27.80
C ASN A 278 1.96 4.83 27.92
N LYS A 279 2.59 5.32 26.85
CA LYS A 279 3.24 6.63 26.82
C LYS A 279 2.25 7.78 27.10
N ALA A 280 1.03 7.72 26.58
CA ALA A 280 0.01 8.73 26.87
C ALA A 280 -0.39 8.72 28.36
N ALA A 281 -0.45 7.54 28.98
CA ALA A 281 -0.70 7.40 30.42
C ALA A 281 0.48 7.91 31.27
N GLU A 282 1.73 7.54 30.91
CA GLU A 282 2.95 8.01 31.58
C GLU A 282 3.08 9.54 31.57
N LEU A 283 2.69 10.17 30.46
CA LEU A 283 2.69 11.63 30.31
C LEU A 283 1.48 12.31 30.96
N GLY A 284 0.53 11.55 31.52
CA GLY A 284 -0.66 12.07 32.19
C GLY A 284 -1.66 12.74 31.25
N ILE A 285 -1.73 12.31 29.98
CA ILE A 285 -2.60 12.91 28.94
C ILE A 285 -3.59 11.91 28.35
N ALA A 286 -3.77 10.73 28.96
CA ALA A 286 -4.64 9.68 28.45
C ALA A 286 -6.10 10.14 28.25
N ASP A 287 -6.61 11.05 29.09
CA ASP A 287 -7.95 11.65 28.96
C ASP A 287 -8.11 12.55 27.72
N ARG A 288 -6.99 12.95 27.11
CA ARG A 288 -6.92 13.82 25.93
C ARG A 288 -6.59 13.10 24.64
N VAL A 289 -6.30 11.79 24.69
CA VAL A 289 -5.96 10.99 23.52
C VAL A 289 -7.08 9.98 23.25
N THR A 290 -7.48 9.82 21.99
CA THR A 290 -8.49 8.85 21.57
C THR A 290 -7.90 7.96 20.48
N PHE A 291 -7.87 6.65 20.74
CA PHE A 291 -7.44 5.64 19.79
C PHE A 291 -8.68 5.04 19.13
N THR A 292 -8.88 5.27 17.83
CA THR A 292 -10.10 4.82 17.13
C THR A 292 -9.98 3.40 16.59
N GLY A 293 -8.75 2.87 16.50
CA GLY A 293 -8.47 1.69 15.69
C GLY A 293 -8.45 2.03 14.19
N PHE A 294 -8.52 1.00 13.35
CA PHE A 294 -8.52 1.13 11.90
C PHE A 294 -9.79 1.83 11.41
N LEU A 295 -9.64 2.82 10.53
CA LEU A 295 -10.73 3.51 9.83
C LEU A 295 -10.60 3.23 8.33
N ASP A 296 -11.72 3.07 7.63
CA ASP A 296 -11.76 2.96 6.17
C ASP A 296 -12.82 3.85 5.53
N GLY A 297 -12.72 3.99 4.19
CA GLY A 297 -13.70 4.69 3.36
C GLY A 297 -14.17 6.03 3.92
N GLU A 298 -15.47 6.13 4.17
CA GLU A 298 -16.14 7.32 4.69
C GLU A 298 -15.59 7.76 6.06
N GLU A 299 -15.17 6.84 6.92
CA GLU A 299 -14.66 7.18 8.27
C GLU A 299 -13.34 7.96 8.19
N VAL A 300 -12.47 7.63 7.23
CA VAL A 300 -11.22 8.36 6.97
C VAL A 300 -11.53 9.80 6.56
N HIS A 301 -12.47 9.98 5.63
CA HIS A 301 -12.88 11.32 5.19
C HIS A 301 -13.51 12.13 6.34
N LYS A 302 -14.39 11.51 7.12
CA LYS A 302 -14.98 12.12 8.32
C LYS A 302 -13.92 12.54 9.33
N ALA A 303 -12.90 11.70 9.57
CA ALA A 303 -11.81 12.02 10.47
C ALA A 303 -11.02 13.26 9.98
N PHE A 304 -10.69 13.32 8.70
CA PHE A 304 -10.04 14.49 8.11
C PHE A 304 -10.89 15.75 8.19
N GLN A 305 -12.19 15.68 7.85
CA GLN A 305 -13.10 16.82 7.93
C GLN A 305 -13.32 17.30 9.38
N MET A 306 -13.26 16.38 10.35
CA MET A 306 -13.42 16.70 11.75
C MET A 306 -12.18 17.39 12.34
N ALA A 307 -10.99 17.08 11.85
CA ALA A 307 -9.73 17.57 12.36
C ALA A 307 -9.52 19.07 12.07
N ASP A 308 -9.00 19.81 13.04
CA ASP A 308 -8.49 21.17 12.82
C ASP A 308 -7.04 21.14 12.29
N VAL A 309 -6.27 20.11 12.68
CA VAL A 309 -4.88 19.91 12.25
C VAL A 309 -4.64 18.42 12.00
N TYR A 310 -4.06 18.09 10.86
CA TYR A 310 -3.51 16.77 10.59
C TYR A 310 -1.99 16.79 10.82
N VAL A 311 -1.46 15.77 11.51
CA VAL A 311 -0.03 15.64 11.80
C VAL A 311 0.47 14.29 11.30
N MET A 312 1.50 14.33 10.45
CA MET A 312 2.19 13.15 9.92
C MET A 312 3.67 13.19 10.36
N PRO A 313 4.00 12.67 11.55
CA PRO A 313 5.35 12.71 12.10
C PRO A 313 6.19 11.52 11.62
N SER A 314 6.05 11.15 10.35
CA SER A 314 6.77 10.00 9.80
C SER A 314 8.28 10.27 9.82
N VAL A 315 9.06 9.26 10.18
CA VAL A 315 10.53 9.32 10.29
C VAL A 315 11.25 8.77 9.06
N SER A 316 10.48 8.43 8.03
CA SER A 316 10.92 8.09 6.67
C SER A 316 10.04 8.85 5.67
#